data_AF-A0A420J6N8-F1
#
_entry.id   AF-A0A420J6N8-F1
#
_cell.length_a   1.000
_cell.length_b   1.000
_cell.length_c   1.000
_cell.angle_alpha   90.00
_cell.angle_beta   90.00
_cell.angle_gamma   90.00
#
_symmetry.space_group_name_H-M   'P 1'
#
loop_
_entity.id
_entity.type
_entity.pdbx_description
1 polymer ?
#
loop_
_entity_poly.entity_id
_entity_poly.type
_entity_poly.pdbx_seq_one_letter_code
_entity_poly.pdbx_strand_id
1 'polypeptide(L)'
;MSAPMIAWEPFVHRFFRYLTSTGFSSSSAMFNDLPPVQVHNLEAATEKRLRTLKHLIKANHINYATFSKDFNSKNNLPQLLCSAYVLGADVQKLHEIYDKESIRLDAWSASPAEITHKKWRDYLGDKTYLRAYVDFFEDELALRFDYDWKSLVQEYLFSGEEPLIHGTISG
;
A
#
# COMPACT_ATOMS: atom_id res chain seq x y z
N MET A 1 -46.11 4.08 24.39
CA MET A 1 -45.80 2.70 23.93
C MET A 1 -45.02 2.83 22.64
N SER A 2 -43.71 2.55 22.67
CA SER A 2 -42.79 2.81 21.56
C SER A 2 -42.23 1.49 21.05
N ALA A 3 -42.37 1.24 19.75
CA ALA A 3 -41.86 0.06 19.07
C ALA A 3 -40.32 0.05 19.06
N PRO A 4 -39.65 -1.10 19.26
CA PRO A 4 -38.21 -1.21 19.06
C PRO A 4 -37.89 -1.37 17.56
N MET A 5 -36.97 -0.52 17.08
CA MET A 5 -36.40 -0.54 15.73
C MET A 5 -35.70 -1.88 15.45
N ILE A 6 -36.09 -2.52 14.35
CA ILE A 6 -35.41 -3.68 13.77
C ILE A 6 -34.07 -3.18 13.20
N ALA A 7 -32.97 -3.52 13.87
CA ALA A 7 -31.62 -3.29 13.39
C ALA A 7 -31.35 -4.21 12.18
N TRP A 8 -31.22 -3.60 11.00
CA TRP A 8 -30.82 -4.28 9.77
C TRP A 8 -29.30 -4.45 9.78
N GLU A 9 -28.83 -5.58 10.31
CA GLU A 9 -27.43 -6.02 10.18
C GLU A 9 -27.26 -6.73 8.82
N PRO A 10 -26.39 -6.28 7.91
CA PRO A 10 -26.28 -6.85 6.57
C PRO A 10 -25.69 -8.28 6.61
N PHE A 11 -26.34 -9.19 5.87
CA PHE A 11 -26.07 -10.63 5.78
C PHE A 11 -24.61 -11.03 5.48
N VAL A 12 -23.78 -10.12 4.99
CA VAL A 12 -22.35 -10.33 4.71
C VAL A 12 -21.55 -10.68 5.96
N HIS A 13 -21.92 -10.16 7.13
CA HIS A 13 -21.22 -10.46 8.40
C HIS A 13 -21.46 -11.91 8.90
N ARG A 14 -22.52 -12.58 8.42
CA ARG A 14 -22.87 -13.94 8.81
C ARG A 14 -22.19 -15.01 7.95
N PHE A 15 -21.91 -14.70 6.69
CA PHE A 15 -21.24 -15.63 5.77
C PHE A 15 -19.76 -15.86 6.13
N PHE A 16 -19.04 -14.79 6.49
CA PHE A 16 -17.64 -14.92 6.92
C PHE A 16 -17.48 -15.80 8.16
N ARG A 17 -18.43 -15.72 9.11
CA ARG A 17 -18.40 -16.50 10.36
C ARG A 17 -18.60 -18.01 10.13
N TYR A 18 -19.31 -18.39 9.06
CA TYR A 18 -19.61 -19.80 8.77
C TYR A 18 -18.50 -20.48 7.95
N LEU A 19 -17.82 -19.74 7.06
CA LEU A 19 -16.69 -20.27 6.29
C LEU A 19 -15.45 -20.55 7.16
N THR A 20 -15.34 -19.93 8.34
CA THR A 20 -14.24 -20.18 9.29
C THR A 20 -14.54 -21.29 10.31
N SER A 21 -15.74 -21.90 10.32
CA SER A 21 -16.16 -22.80 11.41
C SER A 21 -16.11 -24.30 11.11
N THR A 22 -15.58 -24.74 9.98
CA THR A 22 -15.45 -26.17 9.69
C THR A 22 -14.01 -26.56 9.39
N GLY A 23 -13.35 -27.15 10.39
CA GLY A 23 -12.33 -28.17 10.14
C GLY A 23 -10.87 -27.79 10.29
N PHE A 24 -10.47 -27.10 11.36
CA PHE A 24 -9.13 -27.27 11.94
C PHE A 24 -9.21 -27.06 13.45
N SER A 25 -9.23 -28.16 14.21
CA SER A 25 -9.08 -28.11 15.66
C SER A 25 -7.60 -27.96 15.96
N SER A 26 -7.12 -26.72 16.06
CA SER A 26 -5.84 -26.39 16.65
C SER A 26 -5.85 -24.93 17.13
N SER A 27 -5.89 -24.73 18.44
CA SER A 27 -5.44 -23.51 19.14
C SER A 27 -6.11 -22.16 18.80
N SER A 28 -7.39 -22.11 18.48
CA SER A 28 -8.09 -20.83 18.26
C SER A 28 -8.36 -20.00 19.53
N ALA A 29 -8.21 -20.59 20.71
CA ALA A 29 -8.44 -19.88 21.98
C ALA A 29 -7.33 -18.89 22.35
N MET A 30 -6.09 -19.04 21.83
CA MET A 30 -4.99 -18.11 22.17
C MET A 30 -4.92 -16.86 21.28
N PHE A 31 -5.47 -16.90 20.06
CA PHE A 31 -5.34 -15.78 19.11
C PHE A 31 -6.41 -14.69 19.28
N ASN A 32 -7.51 -14.99 19.96
CA ASN A 32 -8.61 -14.04 20.16
C ASN A 32 -8.40 -13.05 21.31
N ASP A 33 -7.39 -13.27 22.17
CA ASP A 33 -7.12 -12.44 23.36
C ASP A 33 -6.09 -11.33 23.11
N LEU A 34 -5.53 -11.23 21.91
CA LEU A 34 -4.60 -10.16 21.56
C LEU A 34 -5.38 -8.88 21.23
N PRO A 35 -5.06 -7.74 21.87
CA PRO A 35 -5.68 -6.48 21.48
C PRO A 35 -5.31 -6.16 20.02
N PRO A 36 -6.25 -5.61 19.23
CA PRO A 36 -5.97 -5.24 17.85
C PRO A 36 -4.82 -4.24 17.80
N VAL A 37 -3.92 -4.42 16.83
CA VAL A 37 -2.81 -3.49 16.61
C VAL A 37 -3.35 -2.10 16.34
N GLN A 38 -2.71 -1.09 16.93
CA GLN A 38 -3.09 0.30 16.74
C GLN A 38 -2.95 0.69 15.26
N VAL A 39 -4.09 1.01 14.63
CA VAL A 39 -4.14 1.52 13.26
C VAL A 39 -3.88 3.01 13.28
N HIS A 40 -2.84 3.44 12.56
CA HIS A 40 -2.45 4.84 12.46
C HIS A 40 -3.01 5.45 11.18
N ASN A 41 -4.00 6.35 11.30
CA ASN A 41 -4.55 7.04 10.14
C ASN A 41 -3.70 8.28 9.80
N LEU A 42 -2.94 8.18 8.71
CA LEU A 42 -2.07 9.26 8.21
C LEU A 42 -2.85 10.45 7.65
N GLU A 43 -4.07 10.25 7.15
CA GLU A 43 -4.85 11.32 6.51
C GLU A 43 -5.51 12.24 7.53
N ALA A 44 -5.95 11.70 8.68
CA ALA A 44 -6.54 12.46 9.77
C ALA A 44 -5.52 12.97 10.82
N ALA A 45 -4.23 12.96 10.49
CA ALA A 45 -3.15 13.18 11.45
C ALA A 45 -3.13 14.62 12.01
N THR A 46 -3.50 14.79 13.28
CA THR A 46 -3.35 16.07 14.02
C THR A 46 -1.95 16.19 14.66
N GLU A 47 -1.38 15.05 15.06
CA GLU A 47 -0.09 14.97 15.75
C GLU A 47 1.06 15.43 14.84
N LYS A 48 2.00 16.20 15.39
CA LYS A 48 3.15 16.74 14.64
C LYS A 48 4.03 15.63 14.06
N ARG A 49 4.34 14.59 14.84
CA ARG A 49 5.22 13.50 14.42
C ARG A 49 4.61 12.67 13.28
N LEU A 50 3.32 12.31 13.35
CA LEU A 50 2.63 11.63 12.27
C LEU A 50 2.56 12.46 10.98
N ARG A 51 2.37 13.79 11.10
CA ARG A 51 2.46 14.71 9.94
C ARG A 51 3.87 14.75 9.35
N THR A 52 4.91 14.77 10.18
CA THR A 52 6.31 14.67 9.71
C THR A 52 6.53 13.36 8.97
N LEU A 53 6.10 12.23 9.52
CA LEU A 53 6.21 10.93 8.86
C LEU A 53 5.55 10.95 7.47
N LYS A 54 4.30 11.43 7.39
CA LYS A 54 3.58 11.58 6.11
C LYS A 54 4.37 12.44 5.12
N HIS A 55 4.91 13.57 5.57
CA HIS A 55 5.68 14.46 4.71
C HIS A 55 6.96 13.80 4.19
N LEU A 56 7.71 13.11 5.05
CA LEU A 56 8.94 12.41 4.67
C LEU A 56 8.69 11.25 3.71
N ILE A 57 7.61 10.48 3.90
CA ILE A 57 7.24 9.40 2.97
C ILE A 57 6.89 9.99 1.59
N LYS A 58 6.12 11.08 1.56
CA LYS A 58 5.80 11.78 0.30
C LYS A 58 7.05 12.34 -0.38
N ALA A 59 7.94 12.97 0.39
CA ALA A 59 9.21 13.47 -0.13
C ALA A 59 10.09 12.34 -0.70
N ASN A 60 10.12 11.18 -0.04
CA ASN A 60 10.82 10.02 -0.58
C ASN A 60 10.23 9.57 -1.92
N HIS A 61 8.90 9.45 -2.00
CA HIS A 61 8.22 9.02 -3.22
C HIS A 61 8.44 9.97 -4.40
N ILE A 62 8.47 11.29 -4.14
CA ILE A 62 8.69 12.31 -5.18
C ILE A 62 10.13 12.32 -5.68
N ASN A 63 11.12 12.13 -4.79
CA ASN A 63 12.53 12.34 -5.13
C ASN A 63 13.26 11.07 -5.57
N TYR A 64 12.91 9.91 -5.01
CA TYR A 64 13.68 8.68 -5.14
C TYR A 64 12.88 7.56 -5.79
N ALA A 65 13.57 6.78 -6.63
CA ALA A 65 13.01 5.61 -7.28
C ALA A 65 12.66 4.51 -6.26
N THR A 66 11.66 3.68 -6.61
CA THR A 66 11.24 2.54 -5.78
C THR A 66 12.26 1.40 -5.78
N PHE A 67 12.98 1.24 -6.89
CA PHE A 67 14.07 0.29 -7.06
C PHE A 67 15.32 1.03 -7.52
N SER A 68 16.49 0.50 -7.14
CA SER A 68 17.74 0.95 -7.73
C SER A 68 17.76 0.69 -9.23
N LYS A 69 18.56 1.45 -9.97
CA LYS A 69 18.70 1.32 -11.43
C LYS A 69 18.96 -0.12 -11.89
N ASP A 70 19.72 -0.87 -11.10
CA ASP A 70 20.06 -2.27 -11.42
C ASP A 70 19.04 -3.29 -10.89
N PHE A 71 18.00 -2.86 -10.16
CA PHE A 71 17.00 -3.68 -9.47
C PHE A 71 17.58 -4.65 -8.41
N ASN A 72 18.84 -4.48 -8.04
CA ASN A 72 19.48 -5.30 -7.01
C ASN A 72 19.03 -4.92 -5.59
N SER A 73 18.53 -3.70 -5.41
CA SER A 73 18.02 -3.20 -4.14
C SER A 73 16.71 -2.44 -4.33
N LYS A 74 15.84 -2.53 -3.33
CA LYS A 74 14.60 -1.75 -3.23
C LYS A 74 14.78 -0.61 -2.24
N ASN A 75 14.04 0.48 -2.46
CA ASN A 75 13.98 1.59 -1.52
C ASN A 75 13.25 1.17 -0.24
N ASN A 76 14.01 0.96 0.83
CA ASN A 76 13.48 0.56 2.14
C ASN A 76 13.20 1.75 3.07
N LEU A 77 13.46 2.99 2.62
CA LEU A 77 13.30 4.18 3.46
C LEU A 77 11.88 4.34 4.01
N PRO A 78 10.78 4.11 3.25
CA PRO A 78 9.44 4.14 3.81
C PRO A 78 9.23 3.14 4.94
N GLN A 79 9.71 1.91 4.77
CA GLN A 79 9.60 0.86 5.78
C GLN A 79 10.38 1.24 7.04
N LEU A 80 11.58 1.79 6.88
CA LEU A 80 12.43 2.21 7.98
C LEU A 80 11.81 3.36 8.77
N LEU A 81 11.27 4.38 8.09
CA LEU A 81 10.58 5.51 8.72
C LEU A 81 9.34 5.06 9.49
N CYS A 82 8.51 4.19 8.91
CA CYS A 82 7.34 3.62 9.58
C CYS A 82 7.75 2.81 10.82
N SER A 83 8.80 1.98 10.70
CA SER A 83 9.31 1.18 11.82
C SER A 83 9.83 2.07 12.95
N ALA A 84 10.62 3.09 12.62
CA ALA A 84 11.14 4.03 13.59
C ALA A 84 10.02 4.80 14.31
N TYR A 85 9.00 5.23 13.57
CA TYR A 85 7.83 5.89 14.14
C TYR A 85 7.09 5.00 15.14
N VAL A 86 6.83 3.73 14.78
CA VAL A 86 6.17 2.75 15.66
C VAL A 86 7.01 2.48 16.91
N LEU A 87 8.33 2.49 16.80
CA LEU A 87 9.27 2.35 17.94
C LEU A 87 9.39 3.61 18.80
N GLY A 88 8.68 4.70 18.47
CA GLY A 88 8.65 5.91 19.28
C GLY A 88 9.69 6.97 18.89
N ALA A 89 10.27 6.91 17.68
CA ALA A 89 11.19 7.95 17.20
C ALA A 89 10.52 9.33 17.18
N ASP A 90 11.20 10.34 17.72
CA ASP A 90 10.74 11.73 17.66
C ASP A 90 10.99 12.36 16.26
N VAL A 91 10.37 13.50 15.99
CA VAL A 91 10.47 14.30 14.77
C VAL A 91 11.92 14.48 14.32
N GLN A 92 12.83 14.85 15.23
CA GLN A 92 14.25 15.04 14.90
C GLN A 92 14.89 13.74 14.40
N LYS A 93 14.59 12.62 15.07
CA LYS A 93 15.13 11.32 14.69
C LYS A 93 14.61 10.87 13.32
N LEU A 94 13.35 11.15 13.00
CA LEU A 94 12.78 10.86 11.69
C LEU A 94 13.50 11.63 10.56
N HIS A 95 13.80 12.91 10.78
CA HIS A 95 14.60 13.69 9.83
C HIS A 95 16.03 13.15 9.70
N GLU A 96 16.70 12.84 10.81
CA GLU A 96 18.05 12.26 10.78
C GLU A 96 18.11 10.94 10.01
N ILE A 97 17.09 10.07 10.15
CA ILE A 97 16.99 8.82 9.41
C ILE A 97 16.82 9.11 7.92
N TYR A 98 15.91 10.03 7.57
CA TYR A 98 15.68 10.42 6.19
C TYR A 98 16.96 10.94 5.54
N ASP A 99 17.64 11.90 6.15
CA ASP A 99 18.81 12.55 5.59
C ASP A 99 19.99 11.59 5.41
N LYS A 100 20.16 10.61 6.30
CA LYS A 100 21.25 9.63 6.22
C LYS A 100 21.01 8.57 5.16
N GLU A 101 19.79 8.07 5.07
CA GLU A 101 19.47 6.97 4.16
C GLU A 101 19.20 7.45 2.73
N SER A 102 18.70 8.67 2.56
CA SER A 102 18.39 9.24 1.25
C SER A 102 19.62 9.42 0.35
N ILE A 103 20.82 9.59 0.93
CA ILE A 103 22.10 9.69 0.21
C ILE A 103 22.39 8.45 -0.63
N ARG A 104 21.91 7.28 -0.21
CA ARG A 104 22.17 5.99 -0.87
C ARG A 104 21.11 5.63 -1.90
N LEU A 105 20.07 6.45 -2.05
CA LEU A 105 18.94 6.17 -2.93
C LEU A 105 19.16 6.78 -4.31
N ASP A 106 18.76 6.04 -5.33
CA ASP A 106 18.75 6.52 -6.70
C ASP A 106 17.57 7.48 -6.90
N ALA A 107 17.84 8.64 -7.49
CA ALA A 107 16.78 9.57 -7.91
C ALA A 107 15.99 9.00 -9.09
N TRP A 108 14.79 9.54 -9.34
CA TRP A 108 14.01 9.16 -10.51
C TRP A 108 14.76 9.45 -11.82
N SER A 109 14.79 8.44 -12.70
CA SER A 109 15.18 8.62 -14.10
C SER A 109 13.96 8.99 -14.93
N ALA A 110 14.12 9.92 -15.86
CA ALA A 110 13.09 10.21 -16.87
C ALA A 110 12.80 8.93 -17.68
N SER A 111 11.53 8.70 -17.97
CA SER A 111 11.11 7.57 -18.80
C SER A 111 11.25 7.91 -20.29
N PRO A 112 11.61 6.94 -21.16
CA PRO A 112 11.73 7.18 -22.60
C PRO A 112 10.42 7.60 -23.27
N ALA A 113 9.28 7.09 -22.79
CA ALA A 113 7.96 7.43 -23.29
C ALA A 113 6.89 7.21 -22.22
N GLU A 114 5.74 7.83 -22.41
CA GLU A 114 4.57 7.66 -21.54
C GLU A 114 3.90 6.30 -21.78
N ILE A 115 3.41 5.70 -20.70
CA ILE A 115 2.63 4.47 -20.76
C ILE A 115 1.17 4.83 -21.00
N THR A 116 0.52 4.08 -21.90
CA THR A 116 -0.91 4.23 -22.19
C THR A 116 -1.66 2.97 -21.80
N HIS A 117 -2.95 3.12 -21.50
CA HIS A 117 -3.85 2.01 -21.13
C HIS A 117 -3.84 0.83 -22.13
N LYS A 118 -3.59 1.08 -23.42
CA LYS A 118 -3.57 0.01 -24.43
C LYS A 118 -2.27 -0.79 -24.47
N LYS A 119 -1.16 -0.20 -24.03
CA LYS A 119 0.20 -0.73 -24.21
C LYS A 119 0.97 -0.93 -22.91
N TRP A 120 0.36 -0.67 -21.75
CA TRP A 120 1.08 -0.78 -20.48
C TRP A 120 1.67 -2.17 -20.25
N ARG A 121 1.00 -3.24 -20.70
CA ARG A 121 1.51 -4.62 -20.60
C ARG A 121 2.79 -4.85 -21.40
N ASP A 122 2.99 -4.14 -22.51
CA ASP A 122 4.15 -4.31 -23.40
C ASP A 122 5.47 -3.88 -22.72
N TYR A 123 5.38 -3.00 -21.72
CA TYR A 123 6.52 -2.44 -21.01
C TYR A 123 6.75 -3.12 -19.65
N LEU A 124 6.10 -4.25 -19.37
CA LEU A 124 6.24 -4.94 -18.08
C LEU A 124 7.67 -5.49 -17.91
N GLY A 125 8.26 -5.18 -16.75
CA GLY A 125 9.63 -5.60 -16.43
C GLY A 125 10.74 -4.72 -17.04
N ASP A 126 10.41 -3.75 -17.89
CA ASP A 126 11.39 -2.79 -18.39
C ASP A 126 11.66 -1.69 -17.35
N LYS A 127 12.93 -1.63 -16.94
CA LYS A 127 13.44 -0.73 -15.89
C LYS A 127 13.33 0.75 -16.28
N THR A 128 13.40 1.05 -17.57
CA THR A 128 13.39 2.42 -18.07
C THR A 128 12.00 3.07 -17.97
N TYR A 129 10.96 2.26 -17.86
CA TYR A 129 9.57 2.70 -17.75
C TYR A 129 9.05 2.83 -16.32
N LEU A 130 9.90 2.58 -15.31
CA LEU A 130 9.47 2.60 -13.91
C LEU A 130 8.81 3.92 -13.50
N ARG A 131 9.36 5.07 -13.94
CA ARG A 131 8.75 6.38 -13.67
C ARG A 131 7.40 6.55 -14.38
N ALA A 132 7.32 6.15 -15.65
CA ALA A 132 6.07 6.23 -16.41
C ALA A 132 4.98 5.33 -15.84
N TYR A 133 5.31 4.21 -15.17
CA TYR A 133 4.32 3.42 -14.44
C TYR A 133 3.74 4.16 -13.24
N VAL A 134 4.57 4.92 -12.50
CA VAL A 134 4.08 5.74 -11.39
C VAL A 134 3.09 6.76 -11.93
N ASP A 135 3.49 7.52 -12.95
CA ASP A 135 2.65 8.56 -13.54
C ASP A 135 1.35 7.95 -14.12
N PHE A 136 1.44 6.81 -14.84
CA PHE A 136 0.28 6.08 -15.37
C PHE A 136 -0.72 5.67 -14.29
N PHE A 137 -0.26 5.06 -13.19
CA PHE A 137 -1.17 4.64 -12.12
C PHE A 137 -1.71 5.80 -11.30
N GLU A 138 -0.97 6.92 -11.18
CA GLU A 138 -1.49 8.15 -10.60
C GLU A 138 -2.63 8.73 -11.43
N ASP A 139 -2.47 8.77 -12.76
CA ASP A 139 -3.50 9.24 -13.69
C ASP A 139 -4.73 8.33 -13.70
N GLU A 140 -4.54 7.02 -13.77
CA GLU A 140 -5.63 6.05 -13.73
C GLU A 140 -6.43 6.16 -12.42
N LEU A 141 -5.72 6.28 -11.29
CA LEU A 141 -6.33 6.43 -9.97
C LEU A 141 -7.20 7.70 -9.87
N ALA A 142 -6.72 8.81 -10.44
CA ALA A 142 -7.43 10.08 -10.40
C ALA A 142 -8.59 10.16 -11.43
N LEU A 143 -8.38 9.68 -12.65
CA LEU A 143 -9.31 9.88 -13.76
C LEU A 143 -10.40 8.81 -13.86
N ARG A 144 -10.13 7.59 -13.41
CA ARG A 144 -11.06 6.45 -13.59
C ARG A 144 -11.61 5.86 -12.30
N PHE A 145 -10.88 6.00 -11.20
CA PHE A 145 -11.25 5.34 -9.93
C PHE A 145 -11.59 6.31 -8.79
N ASP A 146 -11.66 7.63 -9.03
CA ASP A 146 -12.00 8.63 -8.00
C ASP A 146 -11.17 8.49 -6.70
N TYR A 147 -9.87 8.18 -6.84
CA TYR A 147 -8.95 7.89 -5.74
C TYR A 147 -9.22 6.59 -4.94
N ASP A 148 -10.07 5.69 -5.43
CA ASP A 148 -10.23 4.34 -4.86
C ASP A 148 -9.17 3.36 -5.40
N TRP A 149 -8.06 3.29 -4.67
CA TRP A 149 -6.94 2.40 -5.00
C TRP A 149 -7.31 0.92 -4.99
N LYS A 150 -8.36 0.51 -4.24
CA LYS A 150 -8.76 -0.90 -4.17
C LYS A 150 -9.37 -1.35 -5.48
N SER A 151 -10.22 -0.51 -6.06
CA SER A 151 -10.83 -0.76 -7.37
C SER A 151 -9.78 -0.79 -8.48
N LEU A 152 -8.80 0.12 -8.45
CA LEU A 152 -7.67 0.09 -9.38
C LEU A 152 -6.89 -1.22 -9.27
N VAL A 153 -6.52 -1.64 -8.06
CA VAL A 153 -5.81 -2.92 -7.85
C VAL A 153 -6.65 -4.10 -8.33
N GLN A 154 -7.95 -4.09 -8.06
CA GLN A 154 -8.86 -5.14 -8.52
C GLN A 154 -8.88 -5.26 -10.04
N GLU A 155 -8.93 -4.13 -10.76
CA GLU A 155 -8.94 -4.12 -12.22
C GLU A 155 -7.60 -4.59 -12.80
N TYR A 156 -6.48 -4.01 -12.34
CA TYR A 156 -5.18 -4.23 -12.97
C TYR A 156 -4.48 -5.52 -12.55
N LEU A 157 -4.62 -5.96 -11.29
CA LEU A 157 -3.92 -7.15 -10.79
C LEU A 157 -4.74 -8.43 -10.94
N PHE A 158 -6.06 -8.35 -10.77
CA PHE A 158 -6.92 -9.54 -10.64
C PHE A 158 -7.95 -9.72 -11.76
N SER A 159 -8.20 -8.69 -12.57
CA SER A 159 -9.21 -8.74 -13.62
C SER A 159 -8.59 -8.80 -15.03
N GLY A 160 -9.43 -9.13 -16.01
CA GLY A 160 -9.04 -9.27 -17.42
C GLY A 160 -8.76 -10.70 -17.85
N GLU A 161 -8.48 -10.88 -19.14
CA GLU A 161 -8.16 -12.20 -19.72
C GLU A 161 -6.81 -12.73 -19.21
N GLU A 162 -5.87 -11.83 -18.92
CA GLU A 162 -4.53 -12.12 -18.40
C GLU A 162 -4.27 -11.30 -17.12
N PRO A 163 -4.73 -11.78 -15.94
CA PRO A 163 -4.48 -11.10 -14.68
C PRO A 163 -3.01 -11.25 -14.28
N LEU A 164 -2.42 -10.20 -13.72
CA LEU A 164 -1.02 -10.23 -13.26
C LEU A 164 -0.80 -11.21 -12.11
N ILE A 165 -1.81 -11.37 -11.25
CA ILE A 165 -1.81 -12.37 -10.18
C ILE A 165 -2.84 -13.43 -10.54
N HIS A 166 -2.38 -14.50 -11.19
CA HIS A 166 -3.15 -15.72 -11.32
C HIS A 166 -2.91 -16.56 -10.06
N GLY A 167 -3.97 -16.85 -9.29
CA GLY A 167 -3.91 -17.59 -8.02
C GLY A 167 -3.40 -19.04 -8.12
N THR A 168 -2.85 -19.43 -9.26
CA THR A 168 -2.23 -20.74 -9.54
C THR A 168 -0.75 -20.81 -9.17
N ILE A 169 -0.10 -19.68 -8.87
CA ILE A 169 1.28 -19.67 -8.33
C ILE A 169 1.26 -19.01 -6.96
N SER A 170 1.27 -19.85 -5.92
CA SER A 170 1.59 -19.43 -4.56
C SER A 170 2.76 -20.27 -4.06
N GLY A 171 3.92 -19.63 -3.86
CA GLY A 171 5.09 -20.19 -3.18
C GLY A 171 6.08 -20.91 -4.09
#